data_AF-A0A1B6LAH1-F1
#
_entry.id   AF-A0A1B6LAH1-F1
#
_cell.length_a   1.000
_cell.length_b   1.000
_cell.length_c   1.000
_cell.angle_alpha   90.00
_cell.angle_beta   90.00
_cell.angle_gamma   90.00
#
_symmetry.space_group_name_H-M   'P 1'
#
loop_
_entity.id
_entity.type
_entity.pdbx_description
1 polymer ?
#
loop_
_entity_poly.entity_id
_entity_poly.type
_entity_poly.pdbx_seq_one_letter_code
_entity_poly.pdbx_strand_id
1 'polypeptide(L)'
;MCFVSFFTILLCSGIQLCNSLSFPFIAKPARANLTAVVLVADGTEELEAVTTIDLLRRAGIRVTVAGVPDNTAIKCKYGCVLVPDCGVESALKQGLYDLVVVPGGEQACNTMAQSDKVGRLLTEHTKGERFVAATT
;
A
#
# COMPACT_ATOMS: atom_id res chain seq x y z
N MET A 1 -12.88 8.30 35.63
CA MET A 1 -11.59 8.48 36.33
C MET A 1 -10.51 8.52 35.25
N CYS A 2 -10.10 9.72 34.82
CA CYS A 2 -8.80 10.33 35.14
C CYS A 2 -7.63 9.44 34.66
N PHE A 3 -6.83 9.78 33.63
CA PHE A 3 -6.03 10.99 33.50
C PHE A 3 -5.64 11.25 32.03
N VAL A 4 -5.75 12.50 31.60
CA VAL A 4 -4.99 13.08 30.49
C VAL A 4 -3.65 13.55 31.06
N SER A 5 -2.59 13.53 30.25
CA SER A 5 -1.32 14.27 30.37
C SER A 5 -0.10 13.37 30.57
N PHE A 6 0.75 13.26 29.53
CA PHE A 6 2.17 13.64 29.63
C PHE A 6 2.72 13.85 28.22
N PHE A 7 2.75 15.12 27.82
CA PHE A 7 3.48 15.64 26.68
C PHE A 7 4.99 15.60 27.02
N THR A 8 5.81 15.18 26.06
CA THR A 8 7.19 15.64 25.79
C THR A 8 8.19 15.71 26.96
N ILE A 9 9.17 14.80 26.97
CA ILE A 9 10.57 14.85 27.47
C ILE A 9 11.06 13.41 27.16
N LEU A 10 12.06 13.06 26.34
CA LEU A 10 13.39 13.60 26.13
C LEU A 10 13.93 12.93 24.84
N LEU A 11 14.31 13.73 23.83
CA LEU A 11 15.34 13.32 22.86
C LEU A 11 16.68 13.27 23.60
N CYS A 12 17.52 12.30 23.25
CA CYS A 12 18.89 12.08 23.74
C CYS A 12 19.04 11.43 25.12
N SER A 13 19.01 10.09 25.17
CA SER A 13 20.16 9.24 25.59
C SER A 13 19.77 7.74 25.65
N GLY A 14 20.45 6.91 24.82
CA GLY A 14 20.38 5.44 24.82
C GLY A 14 19.23 4.87 23.99
N ILE A 15 19.38 4.24 22.81
CA ILE A 15 20.37 3.24 22.39
C ILE A 15 20.68 2.26 23.52
N GLN A 16 19.69 1.48 23.97
CA GLN A 16 19.80 0.05 24.34
C GLN A 16 18.49 -0.38 25.00
N LEU A 17 17.54 -0.94 24.23
CA LEU A 17 16.52 -1.87 24.77
C LEU A 17 15.64 -2.59 23.75
N CYS A 18 15.84 -2.43 22.43
CA CYS A 18 15.17 -3.28 21.43
C CYS A 18 16.21 -4.06 20.61
N ASN A 19 16.86 -5.05 21.22
CA ASN A 19 17.84 -5.90 20.52
C ASN A 19 17.64 -7.41 20.74
N SER A 20 16.43 -7.88 21.05
CA SER A 20 16.20 -9.33 21.27
C SER A 20 15.01 -9.93 20.52
N LEU A 21 14.49 -9.28 19.48
CA LEU A 21 13.65 -9.93 18.48
C LEU A 21 14.11 -9.47 17.09
N SER A 22 15.22 -10.04 16.62
CA SER A 22 15.65 -9.91 15.24
C SER A 22 14.68 -10.68 14.34
N PHE A 23 13.53 -10.08 14.04
CA PHE A 23 12.96 -10.27 12.71
C PHE A 23 14.03 -9.77 11.74
N PRO A 24 14.51 -10.60 10.79
CA PRO A 24 15.43 -10.14 9.77
C PRO A 24 14.65 -9.27 8.78
N PHE A 25 14.24 -8.07 9.22
CA PHE A 25 13.96 -7.00 8.29
C PHE A 25 15.32 -6.51 7.83
N ILE A 26 15.88 -7.17 6.82
CA ILE A 26 16.99 -6.63 6.05
C ILE A 26 16.46 -5.34 5.44
N ALA A 27 16.66 -4.23 6.15
CA ALA A 27 16.36 -2.91 5.64
C ALA A 27 17.29 -2.67 4.45
N LYS A 28 16.77 -2.89 3.25
CA LYS A 28 17.36 -2.40 2.01
C LYS A 28 17.69 -0.92 2.22
N PRO A 29 18.88 -0.42 1.82
CA PRO A 29 19.29 0.95 2.08
C PRO A 29 18.18 1.93 1.66
N ALA A 30 17.89 2.90 2.52
CA ALA A 30 16.81 3.86 2.33
C ALA A 30 16.98 4.57 0.99
N ARG A 31 16.20 4.16 0.00
CA ARG A 31 16.16 4.79 -1.32
C ARG A 31 15.47 6.14 -1.16
N ALA A 32 16.14 7.22 -1.54
CA ALA A 32 15.49 8.52 -1.68
C ALA A 32 14.41 8.41 -2.77
N ASN A 33 13.16 8.74 -2.43
CA ASN A 33 11.95 8.67 -3.27
C ASN A 33 11.34 7.26 -3.47
N LEU A 34 10.91 6.63 -2.37
CA LEU A 34 10.12 5.39 -2.43
C LEU A 34 8.81 5.57 -3.19
N THR A 35 8.41 4.52 -3.90
CA THR A 35 7.19 4.48 -4.71
C THR A 35 6.31 3.30 -4.32
N ALA A 36 5.00 3.52 -4.28
CA ALA A 36 4.03 2.48 -4.04
C ALA A 36 2.88 2.55 -5.04
N VAL A 37 2.28 1.39 -5.34
CA VAL A 37 1.03 1.30 -6.08
C VAL A 37 -0.01 0.59 -5.21
N VAL A 38 -1.21 1.19 -5.12
CA VAL A 38 -2.36 0.62 -4.42
C VAL A 38 -3.40 0.28 -5.49
N LEU A 39 -3.76 -1.00 -5.59
CA LEU A 39 -4.74 -1.47 -6.56
C LEU A 39 -6.15 -1.28 -6.01
N VAL A 40 -7.08 -0.75 -6.81
CA VAL A 40 -8.49 -0.58 -6.44
C VAL A 40 -9.39 -1.11 -7.54
N ALA A 41 -10.49 -1.76 -7.17
CA ALA A 41 -11.49 -2.30 -8.07
C ALA A 41 -12.87 -2.19 -7.43
N ASP A 42 -13.94 -2.40 -8.19
CA ASP A 42 -15.29 -2.40 -7.62
C ASP A 42 -15.40 -3.42 -6.48
N GLY A 43 -15.97 -2.97 -5.37
CA GLY A 43 -16.08 -3.73 -4.13
C GLY A 43 -14.80 -3.79 -3.29
N THR A 44 -13.77 -2.98 -3.59
CA THR A 44 -12.62 -2.77 -2.68
C THR A 44 -13.11 -2.27 -1.33
N GLU A 45 -12.51 -2.78 -0.24
CA GLU A 45 -12.69 -2.26 1.12
C GLU A 45 -12.09 -0.85 1.25
N GLU A 46 -12.94 0.17 1.24
CA GLU A 46 -12.49 1.58 1.19
C GLU A 46 -11.64 1.98 2.40
N LEU A 47 -11.93 1.44 3.59
CA LEU A 47 -11.21 1.79 4.80
C LEU A 47 -9.77 1.34 4.73
N GLU A 48 -9.50 0.13 4.21
CA GLU A 48 -8.15 -0.38 4.05
C GLU A 48 -7.37 0.37 2.96
N ALA A 49 -8.01 0.61 1.82
CA ALA A 49 -7.41 1.31 0.70
C ALA A 49 -7.05 2.76 1.07
N VAL A 50 -8.01 3.54 1.57
CA VAL A 50 -7.83 4.95 1.90
C VAL A 50 -6.82 5.13 3.04
N THR A 51 -6.90 4.30 4.08
CA THR A 51 -5.95 4.36 5.20
C THR A 51 -4.53 4.06 4.74
N THR A 52 -4.35 3.03 3.91
CA THR A 52 -3.01 2.69 3.40
C THR A 52 -2.45 3.80 2.50
N ILE A 53 -3.27 4.34 1.60
CA ILE A 53 -2.88 5.46 0.73
C ILE A 53 -2.46 6.67 1.57
N ASP A 54 -3.27 7.05 2.56
CA ASP A 54 -3.03 8.22 3.41
C ASP A 54 -1.74 8.04 4.24
N LEU A 55 -1.56 6.90 4.90
CA LEU A 55 -0.38 6.64 5.72
C LEU A 55 0.91 6.60 4.90
N LEU A 56 0.91 5.94 3.73
CA LEU A 56 2.09 5.89 2.85
C LEU A 56 2.46 7.30 2.35
N ARG A 57 1.46 8.11 1.95
CA ARG A 57 1.71 9.50 1.54
C ARG A 57 2.26 10.35 2.68
N ARG A 58 1.74 10.20 3.91
CA ARG A 58 2.27 10.86 5.11
C ARG A 58 3.69 10.44 5.45
N ALA A 59 4.07 9.21 5.11
CA ALA A 59 5.44 8.70 5.23
C ALA A 59 6.38 9.21 4.11
N GLY A 60 5.91 10.08 3.21
CA GLY A 60 6.71 10.61 2.11
C GLY A 60 6.88 9.64 0.93
N ILE A 61 6.09 8.56 0.89
CA ILE A 61 6.10 7.60 -0.22
C ILE A 61 5.19 8.14 -1.31
N ARG A 62 5.67 8.11 -2.56
CA ARG A 62 4.86 8.48 -3.72
C ARG A 62 3.93 7.33 -4.08
N VAL A 63 2.64 7.51 -3.76
CA VAL A 63 1.60 6.50 -3.98
C VAL A 63 0.82 6.78 -5.27
N THR A 64 0.78 5.78 -6.15
CA THR A 64 -0.12 5.72 -7.30
C THR A 64 -1.32 4.84 -6.97
N VAL A 65 -2.53 5.37 -7.13
CA VAL A 65 -3.77 4.60 -7.02
C VAL A 65 -4.12 4.08 -8.41
N ALA A 66 -4.10 2.76 -8.60
CA ALA A 66 -4.31 2.13 -9.89
C ALA A 66 -5.65 1.38 -9.92
N GLY A 67 -6.55 1.81 -10.79
CA GLY A 67 -7.84 1.17 -11.00
C GLY A 67 -7.75 -0.12 -11.82
N VAL A 68 -8.57 -1.10 -11.47
CA VAL A 68 -8.74 -2.38 -12.18
C VAL A 68 -10.24 -2.53 -12.51
N PRO A 69 -10.61 -2.76 -13.79
CA PRO A 69 -9.74 -3.06 -14.93
C PRO A 69 -9.07 -1.86 -15.60
N ASP A 70 -9.54 -0.64 -15.32
CA ASP A 70 -9.11 0.60 -16.00
C ASP A 70 -9.17 1.83 -15.07
N ASN A 71 -9.23 3.05 -15.63
CA ASN A 71 -9.18 4.30 -14.88
C ASN A 71 -10.57 4.92 -14.64
N THR A 72 -11.60 4.12 -14.36
CA THR A 72 -12.93 4.64 -14.02
C THR A 72 -13.10 4.84 -12.52
N ALA A 73 -14.11 5.61 -12.14
CA ALA A 73 -14.54 5.70 -10.75
C ALA A 73 -14.94 4.31 -10.24
N ILE A 74 -14.50 3.97 -9.04
CA ILE A 74 -14.66 2.67 -8.39
C ILE A 74 -15.68 2.80 -7.28
N LYS A 75 -16.71 1.94 -7.28
CA LYS A 75 -17.66 1.84 -6.18
C LYS A 75 -17.18 0.81 -5.16
N CYS A 76 -16.76 1.29 -3.99
CA CYS A 76 -16.27 0.46 -2.89
C CYS A 76 -17.38 -0.28 -2.17
N LYS A 77 -16.99 -1.23 -1.30
CA LYS A 77 -17.90 -2.18 -0.65
C LYS A 77 -19.00 -1.51 0.17
N TYR A 78 -18.69 -0.45 0.91
CA TYR A 78 -19.68 0.28 1.72
C TYR A 78 -20.17 1.57 1.07
N GLY A 79 -19.95 1.72 -0.24
CA GLY A 79 -20.57 2.77 -1.06
C GLY A 79 -19.73 4.03 -1.26
N CYS A 80 -18.52 4.12 -0.70
CA CYS A 80 -17.58 5.16 -1.11
C CYS A 80 -17.24 5.03 -2.61
N VAL A 81 -16.91 6.17 -3.23
CA VAL A 81 -16.45 6.21 -4.62
C VAL A 81 -15.02 6.71 -4.65
N LEU A 82 -14.11 5.89 -5.16
CA LEU A 82 -12.71 6.24 -5.36
C LEU A 82 -12.45 6.57 -6.83
N VAL A 83 -11.72 7.65 -7.08
CA VAL A 83 -11.23 7.98 -8.43
C VAL A 83 -9.75 7.63 -8.48
N PRO A 84 -9.34 6.62 -9.25
CA PRO A 84 -7.93 6.24 -9.37
C PRO A 84 -7.12 7.31 -10.10
N ASP A 85 -5.81 7.32 -9.85
CA ASP A 85 -4.87 8.23 -10.54
C ASP A 85 -4.67 7.76 -12.00
N CYS A 86 -4.67 6.44 -12.22
CA CYS A 86 -4.55 5.81 -13.52
C CYS A 86 -5.13 4.38 -13.52
N GLY A 87 -5.27 3.78 -14.70
CA GLY A 87 -5.63 2.35 -14.80
C GLY A 87 -4.42 1.43 -14.66
N VAL A 88 -4.64 0.17 -14.30
CA VAL A 88 -3.59 -0.85 -14.07
C VAL A 88 -2.62 -1.03 -15.24
N GLU A 89 -3.07 -0.84 -16.48
CA GLU A 89 -2.18 -0.90 -17.64
C GLU A 89 -1.18 0.28 -17.66
N SER A 90 -1.64 1.48 -17.30
CA SER A 90 -0.76 2.64 -17.17
C SER A 90 0.20 2.47 -16.00
N ALA A 91 -0.27 1.89 -14.89
CA ALA A 91 0.57 1.61 -13.73
C ALA A 91 1.70 0.61 -14.07
N LEU A 92 1.41 -0.46 -14.82
CA LEU A 92 2.40 -1.41 -15.34
C LEU A 92 3.49 -0.73 -16.19
N LYS A 93 3.11 0.22 -17.06
CA LYS A 93 4.05 0.93 -17.94
C LYS A 93 5.04 1.83 -17.19
N GLN A 94 4.76 2.17 -15.92
CA GLN A 94 5.67 2.95 -15.09
C GLN A 94 6.84 2.12 -14.53
N GLY A 95 6.80 0.79 -14.66
CA GLY A 95 7.84 -0.13 -14.20
C GLY A 95 7.64 -0.59 -12.74
N LEU A 96 8.74 -0.95 -12.08
CA LEU A 96 8.71 -1.52 -10.73
C LEU A 96 8.57 -0.43 -9.65
N TYR A 97 7.51 -0.53 -8.86
CA TYR A 97 7.32 0.17 -7.59
C TYR A 97 8.14 -0.51 -6.48
N ASP A 98 8.43 0.23 -5.40
CA ASP A 98 9.07 -0.35 -4.23
C ASP A 98 8.07 -1.19 -3.39
N LEU A 99 6.77 -0.88 -3.48
CA LEU A 99 5.66 -1.59 -2.82
C LEU A 99 4.43 -1.71 -3.72
N VAL A 100 3.81 -2.89 -3.75
CA VAL A 100 2.46 -3.12 -4.29
C VAL A 100 1.53 -3.46 -3.14
N VAL A 101 0.39 -2.80 -3.05
CA VAL A 101 -0.64 -3.07 -2.03
C VAL A 101 -1.92 -3.55 -2.70
N VAL A 102 -2.47 -4.64 -2.19
CA VAL A 102 -3.79 -5.20 -2.56
C VAL A 102 -4.73 -5.07 -1.37
N PRO A 103 -5.59 -4.04 -1.34
CA PRO A 103 -6.67 -3.94 -0.37
C PRO A 103 -7.65 -5.12 -0.47
N GLY A 104 -8.35 -5.40 0.61
CA GLY A 104 -9.37 -6.43 0.67
C GLY A 104 -10.66 -6.07 -0.08
N GLY A 105 -11.69 -6.87 0.18
CA GLY A 105 -12.98 -6.81 -0.50
C GLY A 105 -13.15 -7.95 -1.50
N GLU A 106 -14.09 -8.84 -1.22
CA GLU A 106 -14.29 -10.10 -1.95
C GLU A 106 -14.47 -9.89 -3.47
N GLN A 107 -15.35 -8.96 -3.86
CA GLN A 107 -15.59 -8.66 -5.27
C GLN A 107 -14.31 -8.14 -5.95
N ALA A 108 -13.60 -7.20 -5.31
CA ALA A 108 -12.36 -6.65 -5.84
C ALA A 108 -11.27 -7.73 -5.98
N CYS A 109 -11.08 -8.57 -4.97
CA CYS A 109 -10.14 -9.68 -5.00
C CYS A 109 -10.45 -10.65 -6.15
N ASN A 110 -11.72 -10.97 -6.37
CA ASN A 110 -12.14 -11.83 -7.50
C ASN A 110 -11.81 -11.18 -8.86
N THR A 111 -12.10 -9.89 -9.04
CA THR A 111 -11.74 -9.14 -10.25
C THR A 111 -10.23 -9.09 -10.47
N MET A 112 -9.45 -8.84 -9.42
CA MET A 112 -8.00 -8.78 -9.49
C MET A 112 -7.37 -10.14 -9.78
N ALA A 113 -7.88 -11.22 -9.20
CA ALA A 113 -7.41 -12.59 -9.43
C ALA A 113 -7.60 -13.05 -10.89
N GLN A 114 -8.62 -12.53 -11.57
CA GLN A 114 -8.90 -12.80 -12.98
C GLN A 114 -8.14 -11.87 -13.96
N SER A 115 -7.43 -10.87 -13.45
CA SER A 115 -6.74 -9.89 -14.28
C SER A 115 -5.30 -10.30 -14.56
N ASP A 116 -5.02 -10.66 -15.81
CA ASP A 116 -3.65 -10.94 -16.29
C ASP A 116 -2.69 -9.77 -15.99
N LYS A 117 -3.19 -8.54 -16.04
CA LYS A 117 -2.41 -7.33 -15.76
C LYS A 117 -1.98 -7.28 -14.29
N VAL A 118 -2.89 -7.61 -13.37
CA VAL A 118 -2.58 -7.69 -11.93
C VAL A 118 -1.62 -8.84 -11.66
N GLY A 119 -1.87 -10.03 -12.23
CA GLY A 119 -0.98 -11.19 -12.09
C GLY A 119 0.44 -10.90 -12.57
N ARG A 120 0.58 -10.22 -13.71
CA ARG A 120 1.88 -9.73 -14.22
C ARG A 120 2.53 -8.73 -13.28
N LEU A 121 1.78 -7.72 -12.82
CA LEU A 121 2.28 -6.72 -11.89
C LEU A 121 2.86 -7.38 -10.63
N LEU A 122 2.10 -8.25 -9.96
CA LEU A 122 2.53 -8.95 -8.74
C LEU A 122 3.74 -9.86 -8.98
N THR A 123 3.76 -10.58 -10.11
CA THR A 123 4.86 -11.48 -10.48
C THR A 123 6.14 -10.72 -10.77
N GLU A 124 6.07 -9.63 -11.54
CA GLU A 124 7.23 -8.78 -11.87
C GLU A 124 7.82 -8.13 -10.61
N HIS A 125 6.98 -7.71 -9.66
CA HIS A 125 7.42 -7.12 -8.40
C HIS A 125 8.07 -8.14 -7.47
N THR A 126 7.49 -9.33 -7.34
CA THR A 126 8.09 -10.42 -6.56
C THR A 126 9.45 -10.85 -7.15
N LYS A 127 9.53 -11.01 -8.47
CA LYS A 127 10.80 -11.33 -9.17
C LYS A 127 11.84 -10.21 -9.04
N GLY A 128 11.39 -8.96 -9.01
CA GLY A 128 12.24 -7.79 -8.82
C GLY A 128 12.62 -7.50 -7.36
N GLU A 129 12.34 -8.43 -6.45
CA GLU A 129 12.59 -8.30 -5.01
C GLU A 129 11.98 -7.00 -4.43
N ARG A 130 10.73 -6.72 -4.83
CA ARG A 130 9.91 -5.63 -4.32
C ARG A 130 8.89 -6.15 -3.32
N PHE A 131 8.42 -5.25 -2.46
CA PHE A 131 7.44 -5.64 -1.46
C PHE A 131 6.06 -5.77 -2.12
N VAL A 132 5.35 -6.84 -1.77
CA VAL A 132 3.95 -7.04 -2.09
C VAL A 132 3.23 -7.25 -0.76
N ALA A 133 2.20 -6.46 -0.51
CA ALA A 133 1.40 -6.50 0.71
C ALA A 133 -0.08 -6.67 0.35
N ALA A 134 -0.83 -7.35 1.20
CA ALA A 134 -2.27 -7.48 1.10
C ALA A 134 -2.92 -7.20 2.46
N THR A 135 -4.13 -6.67 2.44
CA THR A 135 -4.99 -6.49 3.63
C THR A 135 -6.23 -7.40 3.53
N THR A 136 -7.16 -7.32 4.49
CA THR A 136 -8.03 -8.45 4.89
C THR A 136 -9.32 -8.55 4.10
#